data_AF-A0A371WI10-F1
#
_entry.id   AF-A0A371WI10-F1
#
_cell.length_a   1.000
_cell.length_b   1.000
_cell.length_c   1.000
_cell.angle_alpha   90.00
_cell.angle_beta   90.00
_cell.angle_gamma   90.00
#
_symmetry.space_group_name_H-M   'P 1'
#
loop_
_entity.id
_entity.type
_entity.pdbx_description
1 polymer ?
#
loop_
_entity_poly.entity_id
_entity_poly.type
_entity_poly.pdbx_seq_one_letter_code
_entity_poly.pdbx_strand_id
1 'polypeptide(L)'
;MVGIKLNAEQIQTAPPEVRRWLDQQIGSSTMLPESTASDRSEKAHLVACTPQDVVAIYEAVQHIPPVVNVYFELGREGEGVEFNGLGAFRLTDIVRHARLADLLQLDICLQILNRALREHRRDANATLYFMSAAEYCVVAAATRQSISGLWNEMVSLQQLQALAGTMEPSHDPDQAAFFPFAEESGRVPASSMHMGNAYPIKP
;
A
#
# COMPACT_ATOMS: atom_id res chain seq x y z
N MET A 1 -22.08 -33.52 30.49
CA MET A 1 -20.90 -33.30 29.62
C MET A 1 -20.01 -34.52 29.72
N VAL A 2 -19.77 -35.22 28.61
CA VAL A 2 -18.88 -36.38 28.55
C VAL A 2 -17.52 -35.88 28.08
N GLY A 3 -16.52 -35.90 28.97
CA GLY A 3 -15.14 -35.53 28.62
C GLY A 3 -14.42 -36.70 28.00
N ILE A 4 -14.20 -36.68 26.68
CA ILE A 4 -13.39 -37.68 25.98
C ILE A 4 -11.93 -37.25 26.11
N LYS A 5 -11.11 -38.05 26.81
CA LYS A 5 -9.65 -37.87 26.84
C LYS A 5 -9.04 -38.65 25.67
N LEU A 6 -8.60 -37.92 24.64
CA LEU A 6 -7.86 -38.49 23.52
C LEU A 6 -6.36 -38.39 23.79
N ASN A 7 -5.61 -39.47 23.57
CA ASN A 7 -4.15 -39.49 23.74
C ASN A 7 -3.43 -39.10 22.43
N ALA A 8 -2.18 -38.63 22.52
CA ALA A 8 -1.44 -38.07 21.38
C ALA A 8 -1.28 -39.04 20.19
N GLU A 9 -1.17 -40.36 20.43
CA GLU A 9 -1.11 -41.37 19.37
C GLU A 9 -2.44 -41.56 18.62
N GLN A 10 -3.58 -41.33 19.28
CA GLN A 10 -4.90 -41.45 18.66
C GLN A 10 -5.19 -40.28 17.71
N ILE A 11 -4.56 -39.13 17.95
CA ILE A 11 -4.65 -37.95 17.06
C ILE A 11 -3.86 -38.19 15.77
N GLN A 12 -2.69 -38.83 15.86
CA GLN A 12 -1.85 -39.09 14.68
C GLN A 12 -2.42 -40.18 13.76
N THR A 13 -3.10 -41.19 14.33
CA THR A 13 -3.73 -42.28 13.58
C THR A 13 -5.16 -41.97 13.11
N ALA A 14 -5.71 -40.79 13.45
CA ALA A 14 -7.05 -40.41 13.04
C ALA A 14 -7.16 -40.21 11.51
N PRO A 15 -8.33 -40.54 10.91
CA PRO A 15 -8.62 -40.21 9.52
C PRO A 15 -8.40 -38.72 9.22
N PRO A 16 -7.99 -38.36 7.99
CA PRO A 16 -7.63 -36.98 7.65
C PRO A 16 -8.80 -36.01 7.86
N GLU A 17 -10.06 -36.43 7.70
CA GLU A 17 -11.21 -35.58 8.01
C GLU A 17 -11.30 -35.27 9.51
N VAL A 18 -10.98 -36.24 10.38
CA VAL A 18 -11.03 -36.09 11.84
C VAL A 18 -9.89 -35.20 12.34
N ARG A 19 -8.70 -35.30 11.73
CA ARG A 19 -7.58 -34.39 12.02
C ARG A 19 -7.93 -32.93 11.69
N ARG A 20 -8.47 -32.67 10.49
CA ARG A 20 -8.90 -31.32 10.11
C ARG A 20 -9.98 -30.78 11.04
N TRP A 21 -10.92 -31.62 11.44
CA TRP A 21 -11.96 -31.24 12.40
C TRP A 21 -11.37 -30.94 13.79
N LEU A 22 -10.40 -31.73 14.25
CA LEU A 22 -9.68 -31.48 15.51
C LEU A 22 -8.87 -30.18 15.46
N ASP A 23 -8.14 -29.92 14.37
CA ASP A 23 -7.38 -28.66 14.20
C ASP A 23 -8.31 -27.44 14.25
N GLN A 24 -9.50 -27.55 13.65
CA GLN A 24 -10.53 -26.50 13.71
C GLN A 24 -11.10 -26.32 15.13
N GLN A 25 -11.31 -27.40 15.89
CA GLN A 25 -11.80 -27.34 17.27
C GLN A 25 -10.73 -26.85 18.26
N ILE A 26 -9.46 -27.20 18.06
CA ILE A 26 -8.32 -26.71 18.84
C ILE A 26 -8.10 -25.22 18.54
N GLY A 27 -8.10 -24.82 17.26
CA GLY A 27 -8.01 -23.41 16.87
C GLY A 27 -9.15 -22.55 17.41
N SER A 28 -10.33 -23.14 17.63
CA SER A 28 -11.47 -22.47 18.27
C SER A 28 -11.35 -22.39 19.80
N SER A 29 -10.52 -23.22 20.43
CA SER A 29 -10.38 -23.32 21.88
C SER A 29 -9.05 -22.78 22.44
N THR A 30 -8.07 -22.48 21.58
CA THR A 30 -6.76 -21.95 21.98
C THR A 30 -6.70 -20.44 21.77
N MET A 31 -7.39 -19.69 22.64
CA MET A 31 -6.84 -18.42 23.09
C MET A 31 -5.73 -18.71 24.11
N LEU A 32 -4.49 -18.37 23.71
CA LEU A 32 -3.23 -18.32 24.48
C LEU A 32 -2.56 -19.65 24.85
N PRO A 33 -1.23 -19.71 24.68
CA PRO A 33 -0.34 -19.19 25.71
C PRO A 33 0.56 -18.03 25.26
N GLU A 34 0.84 -17.16 26.23
CA GLU A 34 1.93 -16.18 26.26
C GLU A 34 3.20 -16.69 25.58
N SER A 35 3.61 -15.98 24.52
CA SER A 35 4.97 -16.06 24.00
C SER A 35 5.74 -14.86 24.51
N THR A 36 6.76 -15.14 25.31
CA THR A 36 7.60 -14.22 26.06
C THR A 36 8.43 -13.33 25.13
N ALA A 37 7.86 -12.20 24.75
CA ALA A 37 8.55 -10.98 24.31
C ALA A 37 7.71 -9.72 24.59
N SER A 38 6.80 -9.80 25.57
CA SER A 38 5.73 -8.81 25.78
C SER A 38 5.86 -8.13 27.14
N ASP A 39 6.67 -7.08 27.21
CA ASP A 39 6.59 -6.10 28.32
C ASP A 39 6.41 -4.65 27.79
N ARG A 40 6.36 -4.48 26.46
CA ARG A 40 6.02 -3.20 25.80
C ARG A 40 4.70 -3.27 25.00
N SER A 41 4.16 -4.48 24.76
CA SER A 41 3.03 -4.74 23.86
C SER A 41 1.70 -5.02 24.58
N GLU A 42 1.61 -4.83 25.90
CA GLU A 42 0.42 -5.22 26.66
C GLU A 42 -0.72 -4.18 26.64
N LYS A 43 -0.54 -3.03 25.97
CA LYS A 43 -1.58 -1.98 25.88
C LYS A 43 -1.92 -1.54 24.46
N ALA A 44 -1.05 -1.74 23.48
CA ALA A 44 -1.33 -1.31 22.11
C ALA A 44 -2.32 -2.27 21.45
N HIS A 45 -3.39 -1.74 20.84
CA HIS A 45 -4.36 -2.56 20.12
C HIS A 45 -4.48 -2.10 18.67
N LEU A 46 -4.57 -3.05 17.75
CA LEU A 46 -4.73 -2.76 16.33
C LEU A 46 -6.11 -2.16 16.08
N VAL A 47 -6.14 -1.07 15.32
CA VAL A 47 -7.37 -0.35 15.01
C VAL A 47 -7.70 -0.47 13.53
N ALA A 48 -8.96 -0.83 13.25
CA ALA A 48 -9.55 -0.66 11.93
C ALA A 48 -9.87 0.82 11.70
N CYS A 49 -9.15 1.45 10.77
CA CYS A 49 -9.35 2.86 10.40
C CYS A 49 -10.50 2.98 9.40
N THR A 50 -11.35 3.97 9.64
CA THR A 50 -12.43 4.40 8.75
C THR A 50 -11.90 5.38 7.69
N PRO A 51 -12.67 5.67 6.62
CA PRO A 51 -12.33 6.73 5.66
C PRO A 51 -12.00 8.08 6.32
N GLN A 52 -12.69 8.44 7.40
CA GLN A 52 -12.45 9.69 8.12
C GLN A 52 -11.10 9.67 8.85
N ASP A 53 -10.74 8.55 9.47
CA ASP A 53 -9.44 8.41 10.14
C ASP A 53 -8.29 8.56 9.14
N VAL A 54 -8.41 7.91 7.99
CA VAL A 54 -7.33 7.91 6.97
C VAL A 54 -7.16 9.29 6.34
N VAL A 55 -8.22 10.06 6.16
CA VAL A 55 -8.12 11.46 5.71
C VAL A 55 -7.40 12.31 6.76
N ALA A 56 -7.79 12.21 8.03
CA ALA A 56 -7.17 13.00 9.09
C ALA A 56 -5.68 12.66 9.30
N ILE A 57 -5.32 11.38 9.20
CA ILE A 57 -3.93 10.94 9.25
C ILE A 57 -3.15 11.49 8.06
N TYR A 58 -3.71 11.41 6.85
CA TYR A 58 -3.08 11.95 5.65
C TYR A 58 -2.84 13.47 5.77
N GLU A 59 -3.84 14.24 6.20
CA GLU A 59 -3.71 15.70 6.39
C GLU A 59 -2.58 16.07 7.34
N ALA A 60 -2.38 15.27 8.40
CA ALA A 60 -1.33 15.47 9.39
C ALA A 60 0.07 15.14 8.86
N VAL A 61 0.21 14.27 7.85
CA VAL A 61 1.53 13.78 7.39
C VAL A 61 1.89 14.16 5.95
N GLN A 62 0.96 14.77 5.19
CA GLN A 62 1.11 15.08 3.76
C GLN A 62 2.37 15.91 3.40
N HIS A 63 2.92 16.63 4.37
CA HIS A 63 4.12 17.45 4.20
C HIS A 63 5.44 16.68 4.41
N ILE A 64 5.39 15.38 4.71
CA ILE A 64 6.56 14.51 4.92
C ILE A 64 6.55 13.38 3.88
N PRO A 65 7.16 13.56 2.69
CA PRO A 65 7.01 12.64 1.56
C PRO A 65 7.33 11.16 1.83
N PRO A 66 8.39 10.80 2.60
CA PRO A 66 8.64 9.40 2.95
C PRO A 66 7.49 8.76 3.73
N VAL A 67 6.85 9.52 4.62
CA VAL A 67 5.72 9.04 5.42
C VAL A 67 4.49 8.84 4.54
N VAL A 68 4.24 9.76 3.61
CA VAL A 68 3.15 9.64 2.62
C VAL A 68 3.32 8.41 1.73
N ASN A 69 4.55 8.12 1.28
CA ASN A 69 4.81 6.93 0.49
C ASN A 69 4.52 5.64 1.28
N VAL A 70 5.03 5.54 2.52
CA VAL A 70 4.72 4.40 3.40
C VAL A 70 3.22 4.29 3.63
N TYR A 71 2.56 5.41 3.86
CA TYR A 71 1.13 5.47 4.09
C TYR A 71 0.33 4.84 2.94
N PHE A 72 0.61 5.23 1.69
CA PHE A 72 -0.07 4.65 0.53
C PHE A 72 0.38 3.21 0.22
N GLU A 73 1.61 2.82 0.56
CA GLU A 73 2.02 1.41 0.48
C GLU A 73 1.15 0.50 1.37
N LEU A 74 0.71 0.98 2.54
CA LEU A 74 -0.22 0.23 3.41
C LEU A 74 -1.62 0.08 2.81
N GLY A 75 -1.96 0.83 1.76
CA GLY A 75 -3.22 0.72 1.01
C GLY A 75 -3.12 -0.15 -0.25
N ARG A 76 -1.91 -0.52 -0.69
CA ARG A 76 -1.70 -1.15 -2.00
C ARG A 76 -2.35 -2.53 -2.10
N GLU A 77 -3.03 -2.78 -3.21
CA GLU A 77 -3.64 -4.07 -3.53
C GLU A 77 -2.62 -4.96 -4.26
N GLY A 78 -2.47 -6.22 -3.86
CA GLY A 78 -1.79 -7.24 -4.68
C GLY A 78 -0.48 -7.85 -4.16
N GLU A 79 0.07 -7.38 -3.04
CA GLU A 79 1.27 -8.00 -2.44
C GLU A 79 1.11 -8.44 -0.99
N GLY A 80 -0.03 -8.10 -0.37
CA GLY A 80 -0.33 -8.50 0.99
C GLY A 80 -0.99 -9.88 1.06
N VAL A 81 -0.65 -10.66 2.09
CA VAL A 81 -1.45 -11.84 2.43
C VAL A 81 -2.63 -11.37 3.28
N GLU A 82 -3.85 -11.59 2.79
CA GLU A 82 -5.05 -11.37 3.58
C GLU A 82 -5.36 -12.61 4.41
N PHE A 83 -5.40 -12.45 5.74
CA PHE A 83 -5.77 -13.52 6.65
C PHE A 83 -6.67 -12.95 7.75
N ASN A 84 -7.89 -13.47 7.83
CA ASN A 84 -8.83 -13.17 8.90
C ASN A 84 -9.09 -11.66 9.14
N GLY A 85 -9.24 -10.88 8.06
CA GLY A 85 -9.48 -9.43 8.14
C GLY A 85 -8.23 -8.59 8.43
N LEU A 86 -7.04 -9.18 8.33
CA LEU A 86 -5.74 -8.51 8.41
C LEU A 86 -5.03 -8.57 7.05
N GLY A 87 -4.34 -7.50 6.69
CA GLY A 87 -3.40 -7.47 5.56
C GLY A 87 -1.97 -7.49 6.08
N ALA A 88 -1.14 -8.39 5.54
CA ALA A 88 0.28 -8.52 5.91
C ALA A 88 1.19 -8.15 4.75
N PHE A 89 2.07 -7.17 4.94
CA PHE A 89 3.00 -6.63 3.94
C PHE A 89 4.44 -6.95 4.33
N ARG A 90 5.27 -7.40 3.38
CA ARG A 90 6.70 -7.62 3.66
C ARG A 90 7.39 -6.29 3.90
N LEU A 91 8.17 -6.18 4.97
CA LEU A 91 8.88 -4.94 5.30
C LEU A 91 9.85 -4.51 4.19
N THR A 92 10.52 -5.46 3.53
CA THR A 92 11.43 -5.20 2.41
C THR A 92 10.73 -4.62 1.19
N ASP A 93 9.50 -5.05 0.92
CA ASP A 93 8.72 -4.54 -0.21
C ASP A 93 8.27 -3.11 0.07
N ILE A 94 7.84 -2.81 1.31
CA ILE A 94 7.53 -1.43 1.72
C ILE A 94 8.75 -0.53 1.58
N VAL A 95 9.92 -0.95 2.11
CA VAL A 95 11.17 -0.17 1.98
C VAL A 95 11.48 0.12 0.50
N ARG A 96 11.39 -0.89 -0.36
CA ARG A 96 11.68 -0.76 -1.78
C ARG A 96 10.71 0.19 -2.49
N HIS A 97 9.41 0.04 -2.27
CA HIS A 97 8.40 0.81 -3.00
C HIS A 97 8.25 2.23 -2.47
N ALA A 98 8.35 2.42 -1.16
CA ALA A 98 8.37 3.76 -0.56
C ALA A 98 9.70 4.50 -0.78
N ARG A 99 10.70 3.84 -1.39
CA ARG A 99 12.05 4.35 -1.69
C ARG A 99 12.80 4.79 -0.44
N LEU A 100 12.71 3.99 0.62
CA LEU A 100 13.42 4.21 1.87
C LEU A 100 14.84 3.65 1.78
N ALA A 101 15.76 4.23 2.55
CA ALA A 101 17.14 3.77 2.63
C ALA A 101 17.26 2.42 3.34
N ASP A 102 16.51 2.23 4.43
CA ASP A 102 16.59 1.04 5.27
C ASP A 102 15.31 0.82 6.12
N LEU A 103 15.32 -0.24 6.91
CA LEU A 103 14.25 -0.59 7.85
C LEU A 103 14.12 0.39 9.02
N LEU A 104 15.20 1.10 9.39
CA LEU A 104 15.14 2.09 10.46
C LEU A 104 14.29 3.30 10.02
N GLN A 105 14.45 3.74 8.78
CA GLN A 105 13.64 4.79 8.20
C GLN A 105 12.16 4.36 8.09
N LEU A 106 11.89 3.10 7.77
CA LEU A 106 10.54 2.55 7.78
C LEU A 106 9.92 2.63 9.18
N ASP A 107 10.64 2.20 10.20
CA ASP A 107 10.17 2.25 11.59
C ASP A 107 9.83 3.68 12.02
N ILE A 108 10.68 4.66 11.70
CA ILE A 108 10.41 6.09 11.96
C ILE A 108 9.11 6.55 11.26
N CYS A 109 8.92 6.21 9.99
CA CYS A 109 7.72 6.59 9.25
C CYS A 109 6.45 5.98 9.86
N LEU A 110 6.51 4.71 10.22
CA LEU A 110 5.41 3.99 10.86
C LEU A 110 5.09 4.55 12.25
N GLN A 111 6.09 4.97 13.03
CA GLN A 111 5.88 5.65 14.31
C GLN A 111 5.16 7.00 14.14
N ILE A 112 5.50 7.77 13.10
CA ILE A 112 4.81 9.05 12.78
C ILE A 112 3.34 8.79 12.46
N LEU A 113 3.04 7.76 11.66
CA LEU A 113 1.66 7.37 11.34
C LEU A 113 0.87 6.96 12.58
N ASN A 114 1.47 6.14 13.46
CA ASN A 114 0.85 5.78 14.73
C ASN A 114 0.59 6.99 15.61
N ARG A 115 1.51 7.97 15.65
CA ARG A 115 1.31 9.21 16.39
C ARG A 115 0.12 10.00 15.84
N ALA A 116 0.04 10.18 14.53
CA ALA A 116 -1.09 10.88 13.90
C ALA A 116 -2.43 10.20 14.21
N LEU A 117 -2.50 8.86 14.16
CA LEU A 117 -3.70 8.11 14.54
C LEU A 117 -4.09 8.36 16.00
N ARG A 118 -3.13 8.27 16.92
CA ARG A 118 -3.38 8.45 18.37
C ARG A 118 -3.86 9.85 18.69
N GLU A 119 -3.28 10.86 18.05
CA GLU A 119 -3.70 12.26 18.18
C GLU A 119 -5.12 12.47 17.63
N HIS A 120 -5.43 11.89 16.46
CA HIS A 120 -6.76 11.97 15.87
C HIS A 120 -7.84 11.30 16.72
N ARG A 121 -7.61 10.06 17.17
CA ARG A 121 -8.57 9.27 17.94
C ARG A 121 -8.63 9.62 19.43
N ARG A 122 -7.67 10.40 19.92
CA ARG A 122 -7.45 10.66 21.36
C ARG A 122 -7.30 9.36 22.17
N ASP A 123 -6.67 8.38 21.54
CA ASP A 123 -6.40 7.07 22.13
C ASP A 123 -4.90 6.81 22.07
N ALA A 124 -4.24 6.87 23.23
CA ALA A 124 -2.79 6.70 23.34
C ALA A 124 -2.32 5.29 22.97
N ASN A 125 -3.22 4.32 22.96
CA ASN A 125 -2.93 2.91 22.76
C ASN A 125 -3.33 2.39 21.37
N ALA A 126 -3.98 3.22 20.54
CA ALA A 126 -4.28 2.87 19.17
C ALA A 126 -2.99 2.63 18.36
N THR A 127 -2.96 1.55 17.58
CA THR A 127 -1.91 1.32 16.57
C THR A 127 -2.53 0.99 15.21
N LEU A 128 -1.89 1.51 14.16
CA LEU A 128 -2.21 1.31 12.76
C LEU A 128 -1.67 -0.04 12.25
N TYR A 129 -0.58 -0.52 12.88
CA TYR A 129 0.14 -1.72 12.46
C TYR A 129 0.73 -2.51 13.64
N PHE A 130 1.12 -3.75 13.35
CA PHE A 130 2.04 -4.55 14.16
C PHE A 130 3.14 -5.14 13.28
N MET A 131 4.35 -5.27 13.83
CA MET A 131 5.42 -6.03 13.17
C MET A 131 5.38 -7.48 13.63
N SER A 132 5.36 -8.40 12.67
CA SER A 132 5.49 -9.83 12.92
C SER A 132 6.96 -10.24 12.97
N ALA A 133 7.26 -11.28 13.75
CA ALA A 133 8.59 -11.91 13.77
C ALA A 133 9.01 -12.47 12.39
N ALA A 134 8.07 -12.66 11.48
CA ALA A 134 8.31 -13.11 10.11
C ALA A 134 8.60 -11.97 9.11
N GLU A 135 8.98 -10.78 9.58
CA GLU A 135 9.30 -9.60 8.75
C GLU A 135 8.11 -9.02 7.95
N TYR A 136 6.90 -9.10 8.55
CA TYR A 136 5.70 -8.49 8.00
C TYR A 136 5.22 -7.31 8.83
N CYS A 137 4.76 -6.25 8.17
CA CYS A 137 3.90 -5.22 8.72
C CYS A 137 2.44 -5.66 8.53
N VAL A 138 1.72 -5.83 9.63
CA VAL A 138 0.33 -6.28 9.63
C VAL A 138 -0.58 -5.12 9.98
N VAL A 139 -1.61 -4.87 9.17
CA VAL A 139 -2.63 -3.83 9.37
C VAL A 139 -4.03 -4.43 9.24
N ALA A 140 -5.05 -3.74 9.75
CA ALA A 140 -6.43 -4.16 9.52
C ALA A 140 -6.81 -4.00 8.04
N ALA A 141 -7.52 -4.99 7.47
CA ALA A 141 -7.95 -4.94 6.07
C ALA A 141 -8.87 -3.73 5.78
N ALA A 142 -9.70 -3.34 6.75
CA ALA A 142 -10.50 -2.11 6.67
C ALA A 142 -9.65 -0.85 6.52
N THR A 143 -8.49 -0.80 7.20
CA THR A 143 -7.54 0.31 7.07
C THR A 143 -6.92 0.32 5.67
N ARG A 144 -6.45 -0.83 5.18
CA ARG A 144 -5.93 -0.96 3.81
C ARG A 144 -6.94 -0.45 2.78
N GLN A 145 -8.19 -0.90 2.90
CA GLN A 145 -9.26 -0.51 1.97
C GLN A 145 -9.56 1.00 2.03
N SER A 146 -9.57 1.58 3.23
CA SER A 146 -9.81 3.02 3.41
C SER A 146 -8.68 3.86 2.79
N ILE A 147 -7.41 3.44 2.98
CA ILE A 147 -6.25 4.09 2.36
C ILE A 147 -6.28 3.95 0.83
N SER A 148 -6.59 2.76 0.31
CA SER A 148 -6.79 2.53 -1.13
C SER A 148 -7.87 3.45 -1.70
N GLY A 149 -8.99 3.58 -1.00
CA GLY A 149 -10.07 4.50 -1.36
C GLY A 149 -9.61 5.94 -1.48
N LEU A 150 -8.86 6.44 -0.49
CA LEU A 150 -8.31 7.80 -0.51
C LEU A 150 -7.36 8.02 -1.68
N TRP A 151 -6.47 7.05 -1.97
CA TRP A 151 -5.58 7.13 -3.13
C TRP A 151 -6.37 7.27 -4.44
N ASN A 152 -7.38 6.41 -4.63
CA ASN A 152 -8.22 6.44 -5.84
C ASN A 152 -8.95 7.77 -6.00
N GLU A 153 -9.45 8.35 -4.90
CA GLU A 153 -10.08 9.67 -4.90
C GLU A 153 -9.08 10.76 -5.36
N MET A 154 -7.88 10.80 -4.77
CA MET A 154 -6.84 11.76 -5.13
C MET A 154 -6.42 11.67 -6.61
N VAL A 155 -6.20 10.44 -7.10
CA VAL A 155 -5.83 10.23 -8.51
C VAL A 155 -6.97 10.63 -9.44
N SER A 156 -8.22 10.32 -9.09
CA SER A 156 -9.39 10.71 -9.89
C SER A 156 -9.54 12.23 -10.01
N LEU A 157 -9.33 12.97 -8.91
CA LEU A 157 -9.35 14.43 -8.91
C LEU A 157 -8.24 15.01 -9.79
N GLN A 158 -7.03 14.45 -9.71
CA GLN A 158 -5.90 14.88 -10.54
C GLN A 158 -6.14 14.63 -12.04
N GLN A 159 -6.74 13.48 -12.40
CA GLN A 159 -7.10 13.18 -13.78
C GLN A 159 -8.17 14.13 -14.32
N LEU A 160 -9.18 14.45 -13.52
CA LEU A 160 -10.21 15.42 -13.90
C LEU A 160 -9.62 16.82 -14.12
N GLN A 161 -8.69 17.26 -13.25
CA GLN A 161 -7.99 18.54 -13.42
C GLN A 161 -7.10 18.55 -14.66
N ALA A 162 -6.41 17.45 -14.97
CA ALA A 162 -5.61 17.33 -16.18
C ALA A 162 -6.47 17.44 -17.44
N LEU A 163 -7.66 16.81 -17.45
CA LEU A 163 -8.61 16.91 -18.55
C LEU A 163 -9.23 18.32 -18.67
N ALA A 164 -9.56 18.96 -17.56
CA ALA A 164 -10.06 20.33 -17.54
C ALA A 164 -9.00 21.35 -18.01
N GLY A 165 -7.73 21.16 -17.64
CA GLY A 165 -6.61 21.97 -18.11
C GLY A 165 -6.29 21.81 -19.60
N THR A 166 -6.74 20.72 -20.24
CA THR A 166 -6.70 20.57 -21.71
C THR A 166 -7.88 21.21 -22.44
N MET A 167 -8.89 21.69 -21.70
CA MET A 167 -10.05 22.45 -22.19
C MET A 167 -10.00 23.91 -21.70
N GLU A 168 -8.85 24.59 -21.84
CA GLU A 168 -8.86 26.05 -21.82
C GLU A 168 -9.40 26.54 -23.18
N PRO A 169 -10.50 27.32 -23.21
CA PRO A 169 -10.98 27.94 -24.43
C PRO A 169 -9.97 29.00 -24.86
N SER A 170 -9.44 28.86 -26.07
CA SER A 170 -8.77 29.94 -26.78
C SER A 170 -9.74 31.11 -26.95
N HIS A 171 -9.81 31.98 -25.94
CA HIS A 171 -10.48 33.27 -26.01
C HIS A 171 -9.43 34.34 -26.24
N ASP A 172 -8.95 34.42 -27.48
CA ASP A 172 -8.37 35.64 -28.01
C ASP A 172 -9.10 35.99 -29.33
N PRO A 173 -10.12 36.87 -29.30
CA PRO A 173 -10.79 37.32 -30.51
C PRO A 173 -10.03 38.41 -31.28
N ASP A 174 -8.75 38.69 -30.97
CA ASP A 174 -8.05 39.85 -31.56
C ASP A 174 -6.69 39.57 -32.21
N GLN A 175 -6.52 38.38 -32.81
CA GLN A 175 -5.40 38.14 -33.76
C GLN A 175 -5.91 37.84 -35.16
N ALA A 176 -6.50 38.86 -35.77
CA ALA A 176 -6.41 39.05 -37.21
C ALA A 176 -5.03 39.65 -37.56
N ALA A 177 -4.45 39.14 -38.65
CA ALA A 177 -3.24 39.61 -39.34
C ALA A 177 -1.88 39.10 -38.82
N PHE A 178 -1.47 37.92 -39.29
CA PHE A 178 -0.38 37.80 -40.28
C PHE A 178 -0.27 36.34 -40.74
N PHE A 179 -0.90 36.02 -41.88
CA PHE A 179 -0.48 34.88 -42.69
C PHE A 179 0.04 35.43 -44.01
N PRO A 180 1.30 35.13 -44.34
CA PRO A 180 1.61 34.72 -45.69
C PRO A 180 2.35 33.38 -45.63
N PHE A 181 1.69 32.33 -46.08
CA PHE A 181 2.07 31.60 -47.29
C PHE A 181 1.25 30.31 -47.36
N ALA A 182 0.28 30.32 -48.27
CA ALA A 182 -0.27 29.10 -48.85
C ALA A 182 0.65 28.67 -50.01
N GLU A 183 0.81 27.34 -50.10
CA GLU A 183 1.03 26.53 -51.30
C GLU A 183 2.28 26.79 -52.16
N GLU A 184 3.12 25.75 -52.31
CA GLU A 184 3.36 25.04 -53.59
C GLU A 184 4.75 24.38 -53.64
N SER A 185 4.78 23.19 -54.25
CA SER A 185 5.95 22.51 -54.82
C SER A 185 6.96 21.81 -53.91
N GLY A 186 7.05 20.49 -54.14
CA GLY A 186 8.14 19.66 -53.67
C GLY A 186 9.51 20.18 -54.11
N ARG A 187 10.41 20.28 -53.14
CA ARG A 187 11.86 20.21 -53.36
C ARG A 187 12.51 19.69 -52.09
N VAL A 188 13.04 18.49 -52.19
CA VAL A 188 13.95 17.89 -51.20
C VAL A 188 15.15 18.84 -51.06
N PRO A 189 15.57 19.23 -49.85
CA PRO A 189 16.80 20.00 -49.69
C PRO A 189 18.00 19.13 -50.11
N ALA A 190 18.82 19.65 -51.03
CA ALA A 190 19.99 18.99 -51.60
C ALA A 190 21.19 18.92 -50.62
N SER A 191 20.95 18.73 -49.33
CA SER A 191 21.99 18.69 -48.30
C SER A 191 21.50 17.89 -47.08
N SER A 192 21.34 16.58 -47.25
CA SER A 192 21.37 15.65 -46.13
C SER A 192 22.19 14.44 -46.59
N MET A 193 23.50 14.57 -46.38
CA MET A 193 24.46 13.53 -46.69
C MET A 193 24.17 12.28 -45.85
N HIS A 194 24.08 11.17 -46.56
CA HIS A 194 24.14 9.81 -46.04
C HIS A 194 25.59 9.48 -45.61
N MET A 195 25.76 9.04 -44.37
CA MET A 195 26.82 8.13 -43.90
C MET A 195 26.20 7.46 -42.65
N GLY A 196 25.83 6.19 -42.62
CA GLY A 196 26.53 5.04 -43.19
C GLY A 196 27.54 4.53 -42.17
N ASN A 197 27.10 3.70 -41.22
CA ASN A 197 27.86 2.51 -40.81
C ASN A 197 26.99 1.53 -40.03
N ALA A 198 26.78 0.38 -40.67
CA ALA A 198 26.17 -0.81 -40.13
C ALA A 198 27.14 -1.50 -39.15
N TYR A 199 26.63 -1.95 -38.00
CA TYR A 199 27.30 -2.99 -37.21
C TYR A 199 26.78 -4.36 -37.65
N PRO A 200 27.66 -5.31 -38.02
CA PRO A 200 27.25 -6.63 -38.41
C PRO A 200 26.92 -7.49 -37.18
N ILE A 201 25.75 -8.14 -37.24
CA ILE A 201 25.40 -9.29 -36.42
C ILE A 201 26.06 -10.50 -37.10
N LYS A 202 26.83 -11.30 -36.35
CA LYS A 202 27.23 -12.65 -36.75
C LYS A 202 26.80 -13.66 -35.67
N PRO A 203 26.50 -14.91 -36.07
CA PRO A 203 25.71 -15.88 -35.32
C PRO A 203 26.47 -16.53 -34.16
#